data_AF-A0A918JK84-F1
#
_entry.id   AF-A0A918JK84-F1
#
_cell.length_a   1.000
_cell.length_b   1.000
_cell.length_c   1.000
_cell.angle_alpha   90.00
_cell.angle_beta   90.00
_cell.angle_gamma   90.00
#
_symmetry.space_group_name_H-M   'P 1'
#
loop_
_entity.id
_entity.type
_entity.pdbx_description
1 polymer ?
#
loop_
_entity_poly.entity_id
_entity_poly.type
_entity_poly.pdbx_seq_one_letter_code
_entity_poly.pdbx_strand_id
1 'polypeptide(L)' 'MYPLNEKELPLSQLSRRELQVARKIMEGLPNKAIAADLFISERTVKFHCANIYRKLAIPNRAALMAAYFRSLYIPSSAA' A
#
# COMPACT_ATOMS: atom_id res chain seq x y z
N MET A 1 7.78 13.93 9.05
CA MET A 1 6.34 14.23 9.23
C MET A 1 5.67 13.93 7.89
N TYR A 2 4.85 12.88 7.82
CA TYR A 2 4.18 12.48 6.58
C TYR A 2 3.10 13.51 6.23
N PRO A 3 2.95 13.93 4.96
CA PRO A 3 2.05 15.03 4.63
C PRO A 3 0.62 14.72 5.08
N LEU A 4 0.06 15.67 5.85
CA LEU A 4 -1.24 15.67 6.50
C LEU A 4 -2.43 15.87 5.54
N ASN A 5 -2.25 15.58 4.24
CA ASN A 5 -3.38 15.63 3.31
C ASN A 5 -4.05 14.26 3.26
N GLU A 6 -4.99 14.12 4.18
CA GLU A 6 -5.76 12.95 4.60
C GLU A 6 -6.65 12.33 3.53
N LYS A 7 -6.82 12.98 2.37
CA LYS A 7 -7.95 12.61 1.49
C LYS A 7 -7.73 11.39 0.63
N GLU A 8 -6.55 11.10 0.10
CA GLU A 8 -6.39 9.93 -0.76
C GLU A 8 -4.96 9.39 -0.68
N LEU A 9 -4.79 8.12 -0.28
CA LEU A 9 -3.60 7.38 -0.68
C LEU A 9 -3.48 7.54 -2.20
N PRO A 10 -2.39 8.12 -2.75
CA PRO A 10 -2.31 8.44 -4.16
C PRO A 10 -1.99 7.18 -4.98
N LEU A 11 -2.89 6.20 -4.91
CA LEU A 11 -2.80 4.90 -5.56
C LEU A 11 -2.74 5.05 -7.09
N SER A 12 -3.21 6.18 -7.62
CA SER A 12 -3.06 6.58 -9.03
C SER A 12 -1.60 6.75 -9.47
N GLN A 13 -0.65 6.98 -8.56
CA GLN A 13 0.79 7.04 -8.86
C GLN A 13 1.43 5.66 -9.03
N LEU A 14 0.74 4.60 -8.60
CA LEU A 14 1.22 3.23 -8.72
C LEU A 14 0.95 2.71 -10.13
N SER A 15 1.93 2.00 -10.69
CA SER A 15 1.70 1.17 -11.86
C SER A 15 0.65 0.10 -11.57
N ARG A 16 0.06 -0.47 -12.62
CA ARG A 16 -0.92 -1.56 -12.50
C ARG A 16 -0.41 -2.70 -11.62
N ARG A 17 0.87 -3.05 -11.72
CA ARG A 17 1.46 -4.15 -10.95
C ARG A 17 1.73 -3.78 -9.50
N GLU A 18 2.23 -2.57 -9.25
CA GLU A 18 2.40 -2.05 -7.89
C GLU A 18 1.06 -1.93 -7.17
N LEU A 19 -0.01 -1.54 -7.87
CA LEU A 19 -1.36 -1.48 -7.31
C LEU A 19 -1.86 -2.86 -6.88
N GLN A 20 -1.64 -3.90 -7.70
CA GLN A 20 -1.97 -5.28 -7.33
C GLN A 20 -1.23 -5.71 -6.05
N VAL A 21 0.08 -5.46 -5.99
CA VAL A 21 0.89 -5.78 -4.80
C VAL A 21 0.41 -4.99 -3.58
N ALA A 22 0.17 -3.68 -3.73
CA ALA A 22 -0.32 -2.82 -2.65
C ALA A 22 -1.66 -3.31 -2.08
N ARG A 23 -2.61 -3.71 -2.93
CA ARG A 23 -3.91 -4.27 -2.50
C ARG A 23 -3.72 -5.53 -1.66
N LYS A 24 -2.87 -6.45 -2.12
CA LYS A 24 -2.56 -7.69 -1.39
C LYS A 24 -1.85 -7.42 -0.06
N ILE A 25 -1.03 -6.37 0.02
CA ILE A 25 -0.46 -5.91 1.30
C ILE A 25 -1.56 -5.42 2.24
N MET A 26 -2.51 -4.63 1.75
CA MET A 26 -3.66 -4.11 2.53
C MET A 26 -4.62 -5.22 2.98
N GLU A 27 -4.70 -6.33 2.22
CA GLU A 27 -5.37 -7.58 2.63
C GLU A 27 -4.60 -8.33 3.75
N GLY A 28 -3.41 -7.87 4.13
CA GLY A 28 -2.60 -8.50 5.18
C GLY A 28 -1.68 -9.63 4.70
N LEU A 29 -1.58 -9.88 3.39
CA LEU A 29 -0.84 -11.04 2.88
C LEU A 29 0.69 -10.85 2.98
N PRO A 30 1.46 -11.88 3.41
CA PRO A 30 2.91 -11.85 3.41
C PRO A 30 3.48 -11.94 1.98
N ASN A 31 4.70 -11.46 1.76
CA ASN A 31 5.31 -11.41 0.42
C ASN A 31 5.32 -12.77 -0.31
N LYS A 32 5.49 -13.88 0.43
CA LYS A 32 5.42 -15.24 -0.12
C LYS A 32 4.04 -15.58 -0.70
N ALA A 33 2.97 -15.19 0.00
CA ALA A 33 1.60 -15.39 -0.49
C ALA A 33 1.31 -14.49 -1.70
N ILE A 34 1.75 -13.23 -1.65
CA ILE A 34 1.64 -12.29 -2.79
C ILE A 34 2.38 -12.82 -4.01
N ALA A 35 3.58 -13.37 -3.81
CA ALA A 35 4.41 -13.95 -4.87
C ALA A 35 3.68 -15.11 -5.56
N ALA A 36 3.08 -16.01 -4.77
CA ALA A 36 2.29 -17.13 -5.28
C ALA A 36 1.03 -16.65 -6.02
N ASP A 37 0.23 -15.76 -5.42
CA ASP A 37 -1.02 -15.24 -5.99
C ASP A 37 -0.80 -14.50 -7.31
N LEU A 38 0.33 -13.79 -7.42
CA LEU A 38 0.67 -13.00 -8.58
C LEU A 38 1.61 -13.71 -9.57
N PHE A 39 1.99 -14.96 -9.32
CA PHE A 39 2.92 -15.74 -10.16
C PHE A 39 4.27 -15.02 -10.42
N ILE A 40 4.89 -14.46 -9.38
CA ILE A 40 6.20 -13.81 -9.43
C ILE A 40 7.08 -14.24 -8.26
N SER A 41 8.37 -13.93 -8.29
CA SER A 41 9.26 -14.25 -7.17
C SER A 41 9.02 -13.33 -5.96
N GLU A 42 9.32 -13.82 -4.75
CA GLU A 42 9.33 -12.98 -3.53
C GLU A 42 10.28 -11.78 -3.65
N ARG A 43 11.39 -11.93 -4.38
CA ARG A 43 12.33 -10.85 -4.68
C ARG A 43 11.66 -9.75 -5.51
N THR A 44 10.86 -10.13 -6.50
CA THR A 44 10.07 -9.20 -7.33
C THR A 44 9.00 -8.49 -6.50
N VAL A 45 8.35 -9.18 -5.56
CA VAL A 45 7.42 -8.53 -4.60
C VAL A 45 8.16 -7.50 -3.76
N LYS A 46 9.31 -7.83 -3.17
CA LYS A 46 10.14 -6.88 -2.40
C LYS A 46 10.53 -5.64 -3.23
N PHE A 47 10.87 -5.84 -4.51
CA PHE A 47 11.15 -4.74 -5.43
C PHE A 47 9.92 -3.83 -5.63
N HIS A 48 8.74 -4.40 -5.86
CA HIS A 48 7.51 -3.62 -5.95
C HIS A 48 7.20 -2.89 -4.63
N CYS A 49 7.38 -3.53 -3.47
CA CYS A 49 7.20 -2.89 -2.17
C CYS A 49 8.08 -1.64 -2.01
N ALA A 50 9.37 -1.73 -2.35
CA ALA A 50 10.29 -0.60 -2.28
C ALA A 50 9.83 0.56 -3.18
N ASN A 51 9.37 0.27 -4.39
CA ASN A 51 8.84 1.29 -5.29
C ASN A 51 7.53 1.89 -4.80
N ILE A 52 6.61 1.08 -4.26
CA ILE A 52 5.36 1.56 -3.66
C ILE A 52 5.66 2.54 -2.54
N TYR A 53 6.53 2.16 -1.60
CA TYR A 53 6.87 3.00 -0.45
C TYR A 53 7.50 4.32 -0.87
N ARG A 54 8.43 4.28 -1.84
CA ARG A 54 9.05 5.46 -2.41
C ARG A 54 8.03 6.38 -3.10
N LYS A 55 7.14 5.82 -3.94
CA LYS A 55 6.14 6.59 -4.69
C LYS A 55 5.08 7.22 -3.78
N LEU A 56 4.66 6.50 -2.75
CA LEU A 56 3.68 6.99 -1.78
C LEU A 56 4.31 7.82 -0.65
N ALA A 57 5.64 8.02 -0.68
CA ALA A 57 6.40 8.71 0.36
C ALA A 57 6.15 8.17 1.78
N ILE A 58 6.06 6.85 1.92
CA ILE A 58 5.85 6.15 3.19
C ILE A 58 7.04 5.24 3.50
N PRO A 59 7.33 4.95 4.79
CA PRO A 59 8.57 4.30 5.19
C PRO A 59 8.54 2.79 5.02
N ASN A 60 7.36 2.18 5.16
CA ASN A 60 7.24 0.74 5.30
C ASN A 60 5.80 0.23 5.11
N ARG A 61 5.69 -1.10 5.18
CA ARG A 61 4.44 -1.86 5.09
C ARG A 61 3.39 -1.40 6.12
N ALA A 62 3.81 -1.20 7.37
CA ALA A 62 2.90 -0.85 8.44
C ALA A 62 2.28 0.54 8.21
N ALA A 63 3.08 1.51 7.73
CA ALA A 63 2.59 2.81 7.35
C ALA A 63 1.63 2.76 6.16
N LEU A 64 1.87 1.90 5.16
CA LEU A 64 0.92 1.68 4.06
C LEU A 64 -0.43 1.19 4.57
N MET A 65 -0.41 0.16 5.41
CA MET A 65 -1.64 -0.40 6.00
C MET A 65 -2.35 0.63 6.88
N ALA A 66 -1.62 1.34 7.74
CA ALA A 66 -2.17 2.37 8.61
C ALA A 66 -2.80 3.54 7.83
N ALA A 67 -2.17 4.00 6.75
CA ALA A 67 -2.72 5.02 5.87
C ALA A 67 -4.01 4.54 5.20
N TYR A 68 -4.05 3.29 4.75
CA TYR A 68 -5.24 2.68 4.15
C TYR A 68 -6.40 2.59 5.13
N PHE A 69 -6.17 2.03 6.31
CA PHE A 69 -7.21 1.95 7.33
C PHE A 69 -7.69 3.34 7.79
N ARG A 70 -6.79 4.33 7.93
CA ARG A 70 -7.21 5.70 8.24
C ARG A 70 -8.15 6.29 7.18
N SER A 71 -7.89 6.03 5.90
CA SER A 71 -8.78 6.48 4.81
C SER A 71 -10.15 5.78 4.81
N LEU A 72 -10.23 4.55 5.32
CA LEU A 72 -11.50 3.84 5.51
C LEU A 72 -12.29 4.31 6.73
N TYR A 73 -11.59 4.78 7.77
CA TYR A 73 -12.16 5.16 9.06
C TYR A 73 -12.23 6.69 9.24
N ILE A 74 -12.49 7.47 8.19
CA ILE A 74 -12.92 8.85 8.37
C ILE A 74 -14.29 8.79 9.06
N PRO A 75 -14.43 9.19 10.34
CA PRO A 75 -15.72 9.15 10.99
C PRO A 75 -16.64 10.14 10.24
N SER A 76 -17.74 9.62 9.72
CA SER A 76 -18.91 10.43 9.39
C SER A 76 -19.46 10.97 10.71
N SER A 77 -18.89 12.07 11.22
CA SER A 77 -19.49 12.94 12.24
C SER A 77 -18.53 14.06 12.63
N ALA A 78 -18.53 15.13 11.85
CA ALA A 78 -18.58 16.47 12.42
C ALA A 78 -19.78 17.16 11.76
N ALA A 79 -20.97 16.64 12.08
CA ALA A 79 -22.27 17.25 11.83
C ALA A 79 -22.93 17.43 13.20
#